data_AF-A0A3L5TQT2-F1
#
_entry.id   AF-A0A3L5TQT2-F1
#
_cell.length_a   1.000
_cell.length_b   1.000
_cell.length_c   1.000
_cell.angle_alpha   90.00
_cell.angle_beta   90.00
_cell.angle_gamma   90.00
#
_symmetry.space_group_name_H-M   'P 1'
#
loop_
_entity.id
_entity.type
_entity.pdbx_description
1 polymer ?
#
loop_
_entity_poly.entity_id
_entity_poly.type
_entity_poly.pdbx_seq_one_letter_code
_entity_poly.pdbx_strand_id
1 'polypeptide(L)'
;MHFLLFKKGFQTWEYAPQYAIRSYAYLWIHGLPLKLIHFIFGTNKVVLFYLLRCILAVCCSAAEVYFYKGICKHFGTNTGRITLLFLIMSAGMFISSTAFLPSSFCMYLTFISMGAWFLGKY
;
A
#
# COMPACT_ATOMS: atom_id res chain seq x y z
N MET A 1 2.93 14.32 1.80
CA MET A 1 1.63 14.61 1.14
C MET A 1 1.08 15.99 1.44
N HIS A 2 0.93 16.40 2.70
CA HIS A 2 0.31 17.71 3.01
C HIS A 2 1.02 18.89 2.30
N PHE A 3 2.37 18.89 2.29
CA PHE A 3 3.14 19.89 1.55
C PHE A 3 2.87 19.88 0.03
N LEU A 4 2.80 18.70 -0.61
CA LEU A 4 2.49 18.57 -2.04
C LEU A 4 1.05 18.99 -2.39
N LEU A 5 0.09 18.66 -1.54
CA LEU A 5 -1.34 18.91 -1.79
C LEU A 5 -1.72 20.36 -1.50
N PHE A 6 -1.17 20.94 -0.43
CA PHE A 6 -1.58 22.26 0.09
C PHE A 6 -0.50 23.34 -0.06
N LYS A 7 0.67 23.01 -0.63
CA LYS A 7 1.86 23.89 -0.69
C LYS A 7 2.24 24.52 0.67
N LYS A 8 1.88 23.85 1.77
CA LYS A 8 2.11 24.28 3.16
C LYS A 8 2.54 23.10 4.01
N GLY A 9 3.50 23.32 4.91
CA GLY A 9 4.04 22.32 5.83
C GLY A 9 5.52 21.99 5.57
N PHE A 10 6.06 21.01 6.30
CA PHE A 10 7.45 20.63 6.18
C PHE A 10 7.73 19.80 4.92
N GLN A 11 8.70 20.26 4.13
CA GLN A 11 9.34 19.48 3.08
C GLN A 11 10.56 18.78 3.69
N THR A 12 10.66 17.46 3.55
CA THR A 12 11.86 16.74 3.98
C THR A 12 12.97 16.92 2.95
N TRP A 13 14.20 17.06 3.43
CA TRP A 13 15.40 17.29 2.62
C TRP A 13 15.63 16.18 1.57
N GLU A 14 15.19 14.94 1.87
CA GLU A 14 15.23 13.79 0.95
C GLU A 14 14.55 14.04 -0.40
N TYR A 15 13.54 14.92 -0.41
CA TYR A 15 12.77 15.30 -1.60
C TYR A 15 13.16 16.69 -2.13
N ALA A 16 14.05 17.44 -1.47
CA ALA A 16 14.48 18.74 -1.98
C ALA A 16 15.23 18.55 -3.32
N PRO A 17 14.99 19.41 -4.34
CA PRO A 17 15.61 19.27 -5.66
C PRO A 17 17.15 19.36 -5.60
N GLN A 18 17.68 19.94 -4.54
CA GLN A 18 19.12 20.04 -4.26
C GLN A 18 19.77 18.68 -3.95
N TYR A 19 19.03 17.75 -3.32
CA TYR A 19 19.55 16.45 -2.90
C TYR A 19 18.95 15.28 -3.68
N ALA A 20 17.67 15.38 -4.08
CA ALA A 20 16.97 14.44 -4.97
C ALA A 20 17.13 12.93 -4.61
N ILE A 21 17.28 12.61 -3.33
CA ILE A 21 17.58 11.25 -2.85
C ILE A 21 16.38 10.31 -3.01
N ARG A 22 15.15 10.83 -2.92
CA ARG A 22 13.92 10.05 -3.12
C ARG A 22 13.06 10.63 -4.25
N SER A 23 12.54 9.73 -5.08
CA SER A 23 11.69 10.11 -6.22
C SER A 23 10.28 10.51 -5.76
N TYR A 24 9.76 11.59 -6.32
CA TYR A 24 8.38 12.04 -6.07
C TYR A 24 7.32 11.15 -6.73
N ALA A 25 7.71 10.21 -7.58
CA ALA A 25 6.79 9.40 -8.39
C ALA A 25 5.74 8.69 -7.52
N TYR A 26 6.16 8.04 -6.44
CA TYR A 26 5.26 7.36 -5.52
C TYR A 26 4.30 8.32 -4.81
N LEU A 27 4.76 9.54 -4.49
CA LEU A 27 3.88 10.58 -3.94
C LEU A 27 2.87 11.10 -4.94
N TRP A 28 3.22 11.19 -6.23
CA TRP A 28 2.29 11.65 -7.25
C TRP A 28 1.21 10.62 -7.56
N ILE A 29 1.55 9.32 -7.58
CA ILE A 29 0.60 8.21 -7.83
C ILE A 29 -0.59 8.29 -6.86
N HIS A 30 -0.32 8.53 -5.58
CA HIS A 30 -1.38 8.67 -4.59
C HIS A 30 -1.82 10.13 -4.36
N GLY A 31 -1.03 11.12 -4.79
CA GLY A 31 -1.29 12.54 -4.56
C GLY A 31 -2.34 13.09 -5.50
N LEU A 32 -2.31 12.67 -6.77
CA LEU A 32 -3.32 13.01 -7.76
C LEU A 32 -4.74 12.57 -7.37
N PRO A 33 -4.99 11.29 -7.02
CA PRO A 33 -6.33 10.87 -6.63
C PRO A 33 -6.79 11.59 -5.35
N LEU A 34 -5.92 11.83 -4.37
CA LEU A 34 -6.29 12.59 -3.18
C LEU A 34 -6.66 14.04 -3.50
N LYS A 35 -5.96 14.69 -4.42
CA LYS A 35 -6.27 16.06 -4.85
C LYS A 35 -7.61 16.11 -5.59
N LEU A 36 -7.90 15.12 -6.43
CA LEU A 36 -9.17 15.00 -7.15
C LEU A 36 -10.33 14.74 -6.21
N ILE A 37 -10.18 13.84 -5.23
CA ILE A 37 -11.18 13.59 -4.18
C ILE A 37 -11.43 14.86 -3.36
N HIS A 38 -10.37 15.59 -2.97
CA HIS A 38 -10.54 16.84 -2.25
C HIS A 38 -11.29 17.88 -3.08
N PHE A 39 -10.95 18.01 -4.37
CA PHE A 39 -11.60 18.96 -5.27
C PHE A 39 -13.08 18.68 -5.44
N ILE A 40 -13.47 17.40 -5.57
CA ILE A 40 -14.88 17.00 -5.78
C ILE A 40 -15.70 17.11 -4.49
N PHE A 41 -15.17 16.65 -3.35
CA PHE A 41 -15.95 16.50 -2.12
C PHE A 41 -15.73 17.61 -1.08
N GLY A 42 -14.82 18.57 -1.32
CA GLY A 42 -14.55 19.67 -0.38
C GLY A 42 -14.14 19.20 1.03
N THR A 43 -13.56 18.00 1.13
CA THR A 43 -13.47 17.27 2.41
C THR A 43 -12.35 17.78 3.32
N ASN A 44 -12.56 17.68 4.63
CA ASN A 44 -11.55 17.94 5.65
C ASN A 44 -10.31 17.05 5.49
N LYS A 45 -9.13 17.65 5.73
CA LYS A 45 -7.80 17.01 5.55
C LYS A 45 -7.63 15.70 6.33
N VAL A 46 -8.27 15.62 7.50
CA VAL A 46 -8.27 14.44 8.37
C VAL A 46 -9.00 13.27 7.69
N VAL A 47 -10.15 13.53 7.07
CA VAL A 47 -10.93 12.50 6.36
C VAL A 47 -10.15 11.97 5.15
N LEU A 48 -9.50 12.85 4.39
CA LEU A 48 -8.63 12.45 3.28
C LEU A 48 -7.49 11.52 3.73
N PHE A 49 -6.91 11.77 4.90
CA PHE A 49 -5.87 10.91 5.47
C PHE A 49 -6.40 9.51 5.80
N TYR A 50 -7.54 9.41 6.49
CA TYR A 50 -8.14 8.11 6.81
C TYR A 50 -8.62 7.35 5.57
N LEU A 51 -9.21 8.06 4.60
CA LEU A 51 -9.67 7.47 3.35
C LEU A 51 -8.52 6.85 2.55
N LEU A 52 -7.36 7.51 2.47
CA LEU A 52 -6.16 6.92 1.87
C LEU A 52 -5.77 5.62 2.58
N ARG A 53 -5.77 5.60 3.91
CA ARG A 53 -5.42 4.39 4.67
C ARG A 53 -6.40 3.24 4.41
N CYS A 54 -7.70 3.53 4.29
CA CYS A 54 -8.70 2.53 3.93
C CYS A 54 -8.46 1.95 2.53
N ILE A 55 -8.17 2.79 1.53
CA ILE A 55 -7.85 2.30 0.17
C ILE A 55 -6.61 1.41 0.21
N LEU A 56 -5.55 1.83 0.90
CA LEU A 56 -4.33 1.04 1.04
C LEU A 56 -4.59 -0.32 1.73
N ALA A 57 -5.40 -0.33 2.79
CA ALA A 57 -5.79 -1.56 3.48
C ALA A 57 -6.52 -2.53 2.55
N VAL A 58 -7.47 -2.04 1.75
CA VAL A 58 -8.23 -2.86 0.79
C VAL A 58 -7.30 -3.43 -0.29
N CYS A 59 -6.39 -2.62 -0.83
CA CYS A 59 -5.39 -3.09 -1.79
C CYS A 59 -4.47 -4.17 -1.18
N CYS A 60 -4.01 -3.98 0.06
CA CYS A 60 -3.19 -4.96 0.77
C CYS A 60 -3.95 -6.28 0.96
N SER A 61 -5.18 -6.22 1.46
CA SER A 61 -6.02 -7.40 1.68
C SER A 61 -6.27 -8.17 0.38
N ALA A 62 -6.51 -7.47 -0.73
CA ALA A 62 -6.67 -8.11 -2.04
C ALA A 62 -5.40 -8.85 -2.49
N ALA A 63 -4.22 -8.25 -2.28
CA ALA A 63 -2.94 -8.87 -2.59
C ALA A 63 -2.66 -10.10 -1.70
N GLU A 64 -2.92 -10.01 -0.40
CA GLU A 64 -2.79 -11.12 0.56
C GLU A 64 -3.71 -12.29 0.20
N VAL A 65 -4.97 -12.02 -0.16
CA VAL A 65 -5.92 -13.05 -0.59
C VAL A 65 -5.44 -13.73 -1.87
N TYR A 66 -4.87 -12.98 -2.82
CA TYR A 66 -4.32 -13.56 -4.04
C TYR A 66 -3.11 -14.48 -3.75
N PHE A 67 -2.21 -14.04 -2.87
CA PHE A 67 -1.08 -14.85 -2.40
C PHE A 67 -1.53 -16.12 -1.67
N TYR A 68 -2.51 -16.01 -0.76
CA TYR A 68 -3.10 -17.14 -0.05
C TYR A 68 -3.69 -18.18 -1.01
N LYS A 69 -4.39 -17.74 -2.07
CA LYS A 69 -4.91 -18.64 -3.12
C LYS A 69 -3.79 -19.39 -3.83
N GLY A 70 -2.68 -18.71 -4.12
CA GLY A 70 -1.48 -19.34 -4.69
C GLY A 70 -0.90 -20.42 -3.78
N ILE A 71 -0.75 -20.13 -2.49
CA ILE A 71 -0.24 -21.10 -1.51
C ILE A 71 -1.15 -22.32 -1.42
N CYS A 72 -2.47 -22.12 -1.32
CA CYS A 72 -3.42 -23.23 -1.24
C CYS A 72 -3.35 -24.15 -2.46
N LYS A 73 -3.14 -23.58 -3.66
CA LYS A 73 -3.02 -24.35 -4.89
C LYS A 73 -1.71 -25.13 -4.97
N HIS A 74 -0.59 -24.54 -4.54
CA HIS A 74 0.74 -25.13 -4.72
C HIS A 74 1.16 -26.06 -3.55
N PHE A 75 0.90 -25.65 -2.31
CA PHE A 75 1.34 -26.36 -1.09
C PHE A 75 0.20 -27.05 -0.34
N GLY A 76 -1.04 -26.93 -0.81
CA GLY A 76 -2.24 -27.49 -0.20
C GLY A 76 -2.88 -26.63 0.89
N THR A 77 -4.10 -26.99 1.27
CA THR A 77 -4.99 -26.18 2.13
C THR A 77 -4.48 -26.02 3.56
N ASN A 78 -3.82 -27.03 4.12
CA ASN A 78 -3.33 -26.98 5.50
C ASN A 78 -2.23 -25.94 5.67
N THR A 79 -1.25 -25.93 4.76
CA THR A 79 -0.19 -24.92 4.71
C THR A 79 -0.77 -23.53 4.53
N GLY A 80 -1.77 -23.37 3.65
CA GLY A 80 -2.50 -22.09 3.47
C GLY A 80 -3.15 -21.57 4.75
N ARG A 81 -3.81 -22.44 5.54
CA ARG A 81 -4.44 -22.02 6.81
C ARG A 81 -3.42 -21.53 7.83
N ILE A 82 -2.27 -22.21 7.92
CA ILE A 82 -1.18 -21.81 8.82
C ILE A 82 -0.62 -20.45 8.40
N THR A 83 -0.36 -20.24 7.10
CA THR A 83 0.14 -18.95 6.61
C THR A 83 -0.85 -17.82 6.82
N LEU A 84 -2.15 -18.07 6.63
CA LEU A 84 -3.21 -17.10 6.91
C LEU A 84 -3.27 -16.72 8.39
N LEU A 85 -3.09 -17.69 9.30
CA LEU A 85 -3.03 -17.41 10.75
C LEU A 85 -1.85 -16.50 11.10
N PHE A 86 -0.67 -16.76 10.56
CA PHE A 86 0.50 -15.88 10.76
C PHE A 86 0.31 -14.49 10.16
N LEU A 87 -0.32 -14.38 8.99
CA LEU A 87 -0.61 -13.09 8.34
C LEU A 87 -1.56 -12.24 9.21
N ILE A 88 -2.65 -12.82 9.71
CA ILE A 88 -3.65 -12.10 10.53
C ILE A 88 -3.07 -11.72 11.90
N MET A 89 -2.30 -12.60 12.53
CA MET A 89 -1.71 -12.32 13.85
C MET A 89 -0.48 -11.41 13.79
N SER A 90 0.03 -11.10 12.60
CA SER A 90 1.20 -10.24 12.46
C SER A 90 0.85 -8.77 12.66
N ALA A 91 1.21 -8.26 13.85
CA ALA A 91 1.10 -6.83 14.15
C ALA A 91 1.90 -5.95 13.15
N GLY A 92 3.02 -6.47 12.62
CA GLY A 92 3.82 -5.79 11.62
C GLY A 92 3.08 -5.61 10.29
N MET A 93 2.33 -6.64 9.85
CA MET A 93 1.51 -6.57 8.64
C MET A 93 0.34 -5.59 8.82
N PHE A 94 -0.29 -5.59 9.99
CA PHE A 94 -1.38 -4.67 10.30
C PHE A 94 -0.96 -3.19 10.16
N ILE A 95 0.20 -2.82 10.71
CA ILE A 95 0.71 -1.44 10.61
C ILE A 95 1.17 -1.13 9.17
N SER A 96 1.85 -2.07 8.52
CA SER A 96 2.45 -1.87 7.19
C SER A 96 1.41 -1.78 6.07
N SER A 97 0.29 -2.49 6.18
CA SER A 97 -0.82 -2.50 5.20
C SER A 97 -1.51 -1.15 5.01
N THR A 98 -1.41 -0.25 6.00
CA THR A 98 -1.98 1.10 5.92
C THR A 98 -0.91 2.19 5.83
N ALA A 99 0.37 1.78 5.78
CA ALA A 99 1.49 2.69 5.71
C ALA A 99 1.69 3.19 4.26
N PHE A 100 1.76 4.52 4.13
CA PHE A 100 2.02 5.18 2.86
C PHE A 100 3.52 5.23 2.56
N LEU A 101 4.15 4.08 2.34
CA LEU A 101 5.57 3.96 2.05
C LEU A 101 5.83 3.15 0.77
N PRO A 102 6.90 3.47 0.01
CA PRO A 102 7.34 2.64 -1.12
C PRO A 102 7.55 1.17 -0.75
N SER A 103 8.00 0.90 0.49
CA SER A 103 8.20 -0.46 0.98
C SER A 103 6.89 -1.25 1.09
N SER A 104 5.80 -0.63 1.55
CA SER A 104 4.47 -1.26 1.57
C SER A 104 3.95 -1.56 0.16
N PHE A 105 4.25 -0.69 -0.81
CA PHE A 105 3.93 -0.95 -2.21
C PHE A 105 4.72 -2.14 -2.77
N CYS A 106 6.02 -2.21 -2.50
CA CYS A 106 6.82 -3.38 -2.86
C CYS A 106 6.27 -4.66 -2.24
N MET A 107 5.86 -4.62 -0.96
CA MET A 107 5.22 -5.75 -0.28
C MET A 107 3.97 -6.24 -1.02
N TYR A 108 3.08 -5.34 -1.47
CA TYR A 108 1.90 -5.74 -2.25
C TYR A 108 2.28 -6.40 -3.58
N LEU A 109 3.26 -5.84 -4.28
CA LEU A 109 3.76 -6.42 -5.53
C LEU A 109 4.40 -7.78 -5.32
N THR A 110 5.13 -7.98 -4.22
CA THR A 110 5.71 -9.29 -3.86
C THR A 110 4.62 -10.33 -3.63
N PHE A 111 3.53 -10.00 -2.91
CA PHE A 111 2.40 -10.91 -2.75
C PHE A 111 1.73 -11.27 -4.08
N ILE A 112 1.52 -10.27 -4.95
CA ILE A 112 0.93 -10.49 -6.27
C ILE A 112 1.84 -11.37 -7.14
N SER A 113 3.14 -11.05 -7.19
CA SER A 113 4.15 -11.79 -7.96
C SER A 113 4.24 -13.24 -7.51
N MET A 114 4.43 -13.48 -6.20
CA MET A 114 4.53 -14.84 -5.66
C MET A 114 3.21 -15.59 -5.79
N GLY A 115 2.07 -14.92 -5.61
CA GLY A 115 0.75 -15.51 -5.84
C GLY A 115 0.56 -15.94 -7.30
N ALA A 116 0.99 -15.11 -8.26
CA ALA A 116 0.90 -15.42 -9.69
C ALA A 116 1.79 -16.60 -10.07
N TRP A 117 3.01 -16.63 -9.51
CA TRP A 117 3.95 -17.74 -9.67
C TRP A 117 3.35 -19.06 -9.17
N PHE A 118 2.83 -19.09 -7.94
CA PHE A 118 2.21 -20.30 -7.38
C PHE A 118 0.93 -20.73 -8.10
N LEU A 119 0.22 -19.78 -8.72
CA LEU A 119 -0.97 -20.09 -9.52
C LEU A 119 -0.63 -20.60 -10.93
N GLY A 120 0.61 -20.44 -11.40
CA GLY A 120 1.03 -20.72 -12.76
C GLY A 120 0.46 -19.74 -13.80
N LYS A 121 0.24 -18.49 -13.39
CA LYS A 121 -0.32 -17.41 -14.23
C LYS A 121 0.77 -16.37 -14.54
N TYR A 122 1.82 -16.79 -15.24
CA TYR A 122 2.90 -15.94 -15.73
C TYR A 122 2.69 -15.57 -17.20
#